data_AF-A0A3D0SNF5-F1
#
_entry.id   AF-A0A3D0SNF5-F1
#
_cell.length_a   1.000
_cell.length_b   1.000
_cell.length_c   1.000
_cell.angle_alpha   90.00
_cell.angle_beta   90.00
_cell.angle_gamma   90.00
#
_symmetry.space_group_name_H-M   'P 1'
#
loop_
_entity.id
_entity.type
_entity.pdbx_description
1 polymer ?
#
loop_
_entity_poly.entity_id
_entity_poly.type
_entity_poly.pdbx_seq_one_letter_code
_entity_poly.pdbx_strand_id
1 'polypeptide(L)' 'MSQEPTVPHRPLTPPKPPVPGECCERGCENCVWVFYHEAQRRYEAALQALTAAAPDHPDHPASHPIQPELS' A
#
# COMPACT_ATOMS: atom_id res chain seq x y z
N MET A 1 14.10 -22.25 17.25
CA MET A 1 14.17 -21.73 15.87
C MET A 1 12.86 -21.00 15.59
N SER A 2 12.71 -19.76 16.06
CA SER A 2 11.55 -18.92 15.72
C SER A 2 12.02 -17.94 14.67
N GLN A 3 11.82 -18.29 13.41
CA GLN A 3 11.91 -17.31 12.33
C GLN A 3 10.59 -16.55 12.38
N GLU A 4 10.55 -15.41 13.08
CA GLU A 4 9.46 -14.46 12.89
C GLU A 4 9.44 -14.07 11.41
N PRO A 5 8.30 -14.21 10.71
CA PRO A 5 8.24 -13.79 9.33
C PRO A 5 8.35 -12.27 9.34
N THR A 6 9.52 -11.74 8.98
CA THR A 6 9.66 -10.34 8.57
C THR A 6 8.79 -10.16 7.34
N VAL A 7 7.52 -9.78 7.55
CA VAL A 7 6.61 -9.46 6.46
C VAL A 7 7.21 -8.23 5.78
N PRO A 8 7.71 -8.34 4.54
CA PRO A 8 8.25 -7.18 3.85
C PRO A 8 7.13 -6.14 3.76
N HIS A 9 7.42 -4.92 4.22
CA HIS A 9 6.52 -3.77 4.17
C HIS A 9 6.36 -3.31 2.72
N ARG A 10 5.68 -4.09 1.88
CA ARG A 10 5.39 -3.64 0.52
C ARG A 10 4.47 -2.43 0.60
N PRO A 11 4.78 -1.31 -0.07
CA PRO A 11 3.90 -0.16 -0.10
C PRO A 11 2.53 -0.56 -0.67
N LEU A 12 1.46 -0.23 0.06
CA LEU A 12 0.10 -0.43 -0.43
C LEU A 12 -0.17 0.55 -1.57
N THR A 13 -0.82 0.08 -2.63
CA THR A 13 -1.23 0.92 -3.75
C THR A 13 -2.70 1.30 -3.59
N PRO A 14 -3.06 2.59 -3.60
CA PRO A 14 -4.45 3.00 -3.50
C PRO A 14 -5.25 2.54 -4.73
N PRO A 15 -6.53 2.15 -4.56
CA PRO A 15 -7.38 1.82 -5.69
C PRO A 15 -7.60 3.06 -6.56
N LYS A 16 -7.55 2.86 -7.88
CA LYS A 16 -7.85 3.94 -8.83
C LYS A 16 -9.36 4.08 -8.99
N PRO A 17 -9.89 5.31 -9.05
CA PRO A 17 -11.30 5.51 -9.34
C PRO A 17 -11.63 5.03 -10.76
N PRO A 18 -12.87 4.58 -11.01
CA PRO A 18 -13.32 4.29 -12.36
C PRO A 18 -13.28 5.54 -13.24
N VAL A 19 -12.94 5.34 -14.51
CA VAL A 19 -12.92 6.43 -15.50
C VAL A 19 -14.34 6.68 -16.05
N PRO A 20 -14.59 7.85 -16.68
CA PRO A 20 -15.85 8.10 -17.38
C PRO A 20 -16.16 6.99 -18.39
N GLY A 21 -17.38 6.47 -18.37
CA GLY A 21 -17.84 5.39 -19.26
C GLY A 21 -17.74 3.97 -18.68
N GLU A 22 -16.98 3.76 -17.61
CA GLU A 22 -16.98 2.47 -16.89
C GLU A 22 -18.26 2.26 -16.07
N CYS A 23 -18.84 3.36 -15.55
CA CYS A 23 -20.11 3.31 -14.87
C CYS A 23 -21.26 3.20 -15.89
N CYS A 24 -22.08 2.16 -15.76
CA CYS A 24 -23.26 1.94 -16.58
C CYS A 24 -24.36 3.01 -16.35
N GLU A 25 -24.32 3.75 -15.24
CA GLU A 25 -25.28 4.77 -14.78
C GLU A 25 -26.75 4.31 -14.71
N ARG A 26 -26.98 2.99 -14.72
CA ARG A 26 -28.32 2.37 -14.73
C ARG A 26 -28.66 1.62 -13.44
N GLY A 27 -27.81 1.71 -12.42
CA GLY A 27 -27.98 0.92 -11.19
C GLY A 27 -27.78 -0.58 -11.41
N CYS A 28 -26.83 -0.97 -12.26
CA CYS A 28 -26.50 -2.37 -12.51
C CYS A 28 -25.97 -3.08 -11.23
N GLU A 29 -26.22 -4.38 -11.11
CA GLU A 29 -25.81 -5.20 -9.96
C GLU A 29 -24.30 -5.18 -9.71
N ASN A 30 -23.51 -5.13 -10.79
CA ASN A 30 -22.06 -5.05 -10.76
C ASN A 30 -21.57 -3.60 -10.90
N CYS A 31 -22.02 -2.72 -10.00
CA CYS A 31 -21.65 -1.31 -10.04
C CYS A 31 -20.16 -1.12 -9.73
N VAL A 32 -19.41 -0.53 -10.67
CA VAL A 32 -17.96 -0.27 -10.51
C VAL A 32 -17.64 0.60 -9.29
N TRP A 33 -18.54 1.52 -8.92
CA TRP A 33 -18.38 2.35 -7.72
C TRP A 33 -18.47 1.53 -6.43
N VAL A 34 -19.30 0.49 -6.39
CA VAL A 34 -19.41 -0.41 -5.23
C VAL A 34 -18.07 -1.13 -5.02
N PHE A 35 -17.51 -1.72 -6.08
CA PHE A 35 -16.21 -2.39 -6.02
C PHE A 35 -15.08 -1.42 -5.65
N TYR A 36 -15.09 -0.21 -6.21
CA TYR A 36 -14.11 0.82 -5.89
C TYR A 36 -14.14 1.21 -4.40
N HIS A 37 -15.33 1.46 -3.84
CA HIS A 37 -15.46 1.80 -2.42
C HIS A 37 -15.10 0.62 -1.50
N GLU A 38 -15.41 -0.61 -1.90
CA GLU A 38 -14.96 -1.78 -1.15
C GLU A 38 -13.44 -1.92 -1.15
N ALA A 39 -12.79 -1.70 -2.30
CA ALA A 39 -11.34 -1.69 -2.39
C ALA A 39 -10.72 -0.57 -1.54
N GLN A 40 -11.35 0.61 -1.48
CA GLN A 40 -10.92 1.70 -0.60
C GLN A 40 -10.98 1.30 0.88
N ARG A 41 -12.10 0.73 1.34
CA ARG A 41 -12.22 0.27 2.74
C ARG A 41 -11.15 -0.75 3.11
N ARG A 42 -10.84 -1.68 2.20
CA ARG A 42 -9.77 -2.68 2.41
C ARG A 42 -8.39 -2.01 2.48
N TYR A 43 -8.13 -1.04 1.61
CA TYR A 43 -6.89 -0.27 1.60
C TYR A 43 -6.71 0.52 2.91
N GLU A 44 -7.74 1.22 3.36
CA GLU A 44 -7.72 1.98 4.62
C GLU A 44 -7.49 1.07 5.83
N ALA A 45 -8.19 -0.07 5.90
CA ALA A 45 -8.00 -1.05 6.98
C ALA A 45 -6.57 -1.60 7.00
N ALA A 46 -5.98 -1.83 5.83
CA ALA A 46 -4.62 -2.33 5.72
C ALA A 46 -3.58 -1.25 6.06
N LEU A 47 -3.82 0.03 5.73
CA LEU A 47 -3.01 1.14 6.22
C LEU A 47 -3.05 1.25 7.74
N GLN A 48 -4.24 1.15 8.35
CA GLN A 48 -4.40 1.17 9.80
C GLN A 48 -3.60 0.05 10.46
N ALA A 49 -3.68 -1.18 9.92
CA ALA A 49 -2.92 -2.31 10.41
C ALA A 49 -1.41 -2.07 10.34
N LEU A 50 -0.90 -1.47 9.25
CA LEU A 50 0.51 -1.12 9.14
C LEU A 50 0.94 -0.05 10.14
N THR A 51 0.14 1.01 10.29
CA THR A 51 0.46 2.09 11.26
C THR A 51 0.40 1.61 12.70
N ALA A 52 -0.47 0.65 13.01
CA ALA A 52 -0.56 0.05 14.35
C ALA A 52 0.55 -0.98 14.60
N ALA A 53 1.05 -1.64 13.55
CA ALA A 53 2.07 -2.68 13.63
C ALA A 53 3.51 -2.16 13.49
N ALA A 54 3.73 -0.89 13.16
CA ALA A 54 5.08 -0.34 13.02
C ALA A 54 5.70 -0.06 14.41
N PRO A 55 6.72 -0.81 14.86
CA PRO A 55 7.66 -0.27 15.84
C PRO A 55 8.52 0.79 15.14
N ASP A 56 8.93 1.82 15.88
CA ASP A 56 9.84 2.88 15.44
C ASP A 56 11.19 2.28 14.99
N HIS A 57 11.28 1.89 13.73
CA HIS A 57 12.55 1.66 13.08
C HIS A 57 12.58 2.51 11.83
N PRO A 58 13.42 3.57 11.80
CA PRO A 58 13.64 4.32 10.58
C PRO A 58 14.35 3.38 9.60
N ASP A 59 13.60 2.80 8.68
CA ASP A 59 14.14 2.20 7.47
C ASP A 59 14.78 3.32 6.65
N HIS A 60 16.05 3.56 6.94
CA HIS A 60 16.93 4.39 6.13
C HIS A 60 17.97 3.46 5.52
N PRO A 61 17.76 2.92 4.30
CA PRO A 61 18.88 2.43 3.53
C PRO A 61 19.65 3.66 3.09
N ALA A 62 20.74 3.92 3.83
CA ALA A 62 21.74 4.92 3.55
C ALA A 62 21.96 5.04 2.03
N SER A 63 21.70 6.22 1.49
CA SER A 63 22.42 6.72 0.32
C SER A 63 23.90 6.53 0.61
N HIS A 64 24.51 5.45 0.08
CA HIS A 64 25.95 5.20 0.19
C HIS A 64 26.69 6.39 -0.43
N PRO A 65 27.47 7.19 0.33
CA PRO A 65 28.46 8.04 -0.30
C PRO A 65 29.63 7.17 -0.77
N ILE A 66 30.03 7.35 -2.03
CA ILE A 66 31.26 6.79 -2.60
C ILE A 66 32.45 7.34 -1.79
N GLN A 67 33.24 6.48 -1.15
CA GLN A 67 34.48 6.88 -0.48
C GLN A 67 35.54 7.20 -1.55
N PRO A 68 36.19 8.38 -1.54
CA PRO A 68 37.43 8.57 -2.29
C PRO A 68 38.57 7.91 -1.51
N GLU A 69 39.12 6.83 -2.06
CA GLU A 69 40.38 6.23 -1.63
C GLU A 69 41.48 7.30 -1.63
N LEU A 70 41.88 7.74 -0.44
CA LEU A 70 43.09 8.52 -0.23
C LEU A 70 44.09 7.61 0.49
N SER A 71 44.93 6.90 -0.27
CA SER A 71 46.24 6.43 0.19
C SER A 71 47.18 6.10 -0.96
#